data_AF-A0A2V4KLN4-F1
#
_entry.id   AF-A0A2V4KLN4-F1
#
_cell.length_a   1.000
_cell.length_b   1.000
_cell.length_c   1.000
_cell.angle_alpha   90.00
_cell.angle_beta   90.00
_cell.angle_gamma   90.00
#
_symmetry.space_group_name_H-M   'P 1'
#
loop_
_entity.id
_entity.type
_entity.pdbx_description
1 polymer ?
#
loop_
_entity_poly.entity_id
_entity_poly.type
_entity_poly.pdbx_seq_one_letter_code
_entity_poly.pdbx_strand_id
1 'polypeptide(L)' 'MMEVRIDRLERKGRILWQVQMGRRSLTFHEELAARTFAAQLHLRLGWLNQKSLAEDGKEG' A
#
# COMPACT_ATOMS: atom_id res chain seq x y z
N MET A 1 4.52 11.39 -1.45
CA MET A 1 3.26 10.76 -1.86
C MET A 1 3.46 9.25 -1.91
N MET A 2 2.87 8.51 -0.98
CA MET A 2 3.05 7.05 -0.90
C MET A 2 2.12 6.37 -1.91
N GLU A 3 2.62 6.08 -3.11
CA GLU A 3 1.88 5.27 -4.10
C GLU A 3 1.94 3.79 -3.74
N VAL A 4 0.78 3.13 -3.76
CA VAL A 4 0.65 1.68 -3.61
C VAL A 4 0.52 1.08 -5.01
N ARG A 5 1.42 0.16 -5.37
CA ARG A 5 1.40 -0.56 -6.64
C ARG A 5 1.24 -2.05 -6.40
N ILE A 6 0.46 -2.71 -7.24
CA ILE A 6 0.28 -4.16 -7.20
C ILE A 6 0.94 -4.72 -8.47
N ASP A 7 1.86 -5.65 -8.29
CA ASP A 7 2.58 -6.33 -9.35
C ASP A 7 2.37 -7.84 -9.25
N ARG A 8 2.21 -8.50 -10.40
CA ARG A 8 2.03 -9.96 -10.46
C ARG A 8 3.37 -10.60 -10.78
N LEU A 9 3.90 -11.34 -9.82
CA LEU A 9 5.20 -11.98 -9.93
C LEU A 9 5.04 -13.50 -10.10
N GLU A 10 5.57 -14.07 -11.17
CA GLU A 10 5.67 -15.52 -11.29
C GLU A 10 7.03 -16.00 -10.77
N ARG A 11 7.02 -16.86 -9.74
CA ARG A 11 8.24 -17.40 -9.13
C ARG A 11 8.13 -18.91 -9.05
N LYS A 12 9.08 -19.61 -9.69
CA LYS A 12 9.16 -21.09 -9.69
C LYS A 12 7.83 -21.76 -10.09
N GLY A 13 7.12 -21.20 -11.08
CA GLY A 13 5.83 -21.72 -11.55
C GLY A 13 4.64 -21.44 -10.63
N ARG A 14 4.79 -20.60 -9.59
CA ARG A 14 3.69 -20.12 -8.75
C ARG A 14 3.46 -18.64 -8.99
N ILE A 15 2.19 -18.26 -9.12
CA ILE A 15 1.78 -16.86 -9.19
C ILE A 15 1.80 -16.29 -7.77
N LEU A 16 2.53 -15.20 -7.61
CA LEU A 16 2.60 -14.38 -6.41
C LEU A 16 2.15 -12.97 -6.75
N TRP A 17 1.64 -12.28 -5.75
CA TRP A 17 1.14 -10.91 -5.84
C TRP A 17 1.96 -10.03 -4.93
N GLN A 18 2.71 -9.10 -5.50
CA GLN A 18 3.54 -8.19 -4.74
C GLN A 18 2.86 -6.83 -4.64
N VAL A 19 2.66 -6.34 -3.42
CA VAL A 19 2.22 -4.98 -3.14
C VAL A 19 3.45 -4.17 -2.77
N GLN A 20 3.78 -3.16 -3.57
CA GLN A 20 4.84 -2.19 -3.30
C GLN A 20 4.26 -0.88 -2.77
N MET A 21 4.90 -0.34 -1.75
CA MET A 21 4.57 0.91 -1.10
C MET A 21 5.87 1.69 -0.84
N GLY A 22 6.27 2.51 -1.80
CA GLY A 22 7.54 3.23 -1.77
C GLY A 22 8.74 2.29 -1.60
N ARG A 23 9.37 2.31 -0.42
CA ARG A 23 10.54 1.46 -0.08
C ARG A 23 10.18 0.07 0.45
N ARG A 24 8.90 -0.21 0.70
CA ARG A 24 8.44 -1.47 1.32
C ARG A 24 7.71 -2.30 0.28
N SER A 25 7.97 -3.60 0.25
CA SER A 25 7.28 -4.55 -0.63
C SER A 25 6.79 -5.74 0.18
N LEU A 26 5.54 -6.13 -0.01
CA LEU A 26 4.90 -7.28 0.61
C LEU A 26 4.45 -8.24 -0.47
N THR A 27 4.64 -9.54 -0.24
CA THR A 27 4.31 -10.57 -1.24
C THR A 27 3.23 -11.48 -0.67
N PHE A 28 2.23 -11.77 -1.49
CA PHE A 28 1.06 -12.56 -1.16
C PHE A 28 0.93 -13.72 -2.15
N HIS A 29 0.37 -14.83 -1.69
CA HIS A 29 0.04 -15.96 -2.55
C HIS A 29 -1.33 -15.78 -3.23
N GLU A 30 -2.25 -15.07 -2.57
CA GLU A 30 -3.62 -14.85 -3.05
C GLU A 30 -3.80 -13.44 -3.62
N GLU A 31 -4.39 -13.35 -4.80
CA GLU A 31 -4.69 -12.06 -5.46
C GLU A 31 -5.61 -11.19 -4.59
N LEU A 32 -6.66 -11.81 -4.04
CA LEU A 32 -7.67 -11.11 -3.26
C LEU A 32 -7.06 -10.50 -1.99
N ALA A 33 -6.14 -11.22 -1.35
CA ALA A 33 -5.42 -10.72 -0.18
C ALA A 33 -4.56 -9.51 -0.53
N ALA A 34 -3.80 -9.57 -1.62
CA ALA A 34 -2.97 -8.46 -2.10
C ALA A 34 -3.82 -7.22 -2.45
N ARG A 35 -4.93 -7.41 -3.17
CA ARG A 35 -5.86 -6.33 -3.55
C ARG A 35 -6.54 -5.71 -2.34
N THR A 36 -7.02 -6.53 -1.41
CA THR A 36 -7.68 -6.05 -0.18
C THR A 36 -6.70 -5.26 0.68
N PHE A 37 -5.47 -5.77 0.83
CA PHE A 37 -4.41 -5.09 1.55
C PHE A 37 -4.06 -3.74 0.90
N ALA A 38 -3.89 -3.70 -0.42
CA ALA A 38 -3.61 -2.47 -1.15
C ALA A 38 -4.74 -1.43 -0.99
N ALA A 39 -6.00 -1.85 -1.06
CA ALA A 39 -7.16 -0.97 -0.86
C ALA A 39 -7.20 -0.41 0.57
N GLN A 40 -7.02 -1.26 1.59
CA GLN A 40 -6.97 -0.81 2.99
C GLN A 40 -5.77 0.11 3.26
N LEU A 41 -4.62 -0.17 2.65
CA LEU A 41 -3.42 0.64 2.78
C LEU A 41 -3.62 2.01 2.13
N HIS A 42 -4.25 2.07 0.96
CA HIS A 42 -4.58 3.33 0.30
C HIS A 42 -5.48 4.21 1.18
N LEU A 43 -6.51 3.63 1.79
CA LEU A 43 -7.39 4.33 2.75
C LEU A 43 -6.61 4.85 3.96
N ARG A 44 -5.76 4.01 4.58
CA ARG A 44 -4.91 4.43 5.71
C ARG A 44 -3.94 5.54 5.34
N LEU A 45 -3.35 5.48 4.15
CA LEU A 45 -2.43 6.49 3.66
C LEU A 45 -3.12 7.83 3.44
N GLY A 46 -4.32 7.83 2.86
CA GLY A 46 -5.14 9.03 2.74
C GLY A 46 -5.50 9.62 4.11
N TRP A 47 -5.80 8.79 5.10
CA TRP A 47 -6.08 9.24 6.47
C TRP A 47 -4.84 9.81 7.18
N LEU A 48 -3.69 9.16 7.08
CA LEU A 48 -2.42 9.66 7.63
C LEU A 48 -1.99 10.98 7.00
N ASN A 49 -2.14 11.12 5.68
CA ASN A 49 -1.81 12.34 4.96
C ASN A 49 -2.70 13.51 5.40
N GLN A 50 -4.00 13.25 5.62
CA GLN A 50 -4.93 14.25 6.15
C GLN A 50 -4.60 14.64 7.59
N LYS A 51 -4.25 13.66 8.44
CA LYS A 51 -3.88 13.94 9.83
C LYS A 51 -2.59 14.75 9.94
N SER A 52 -1.59 14.48 9.09
CA SER A 52 -0.35 15.27 9.04
C SER A 52 -0.59 16.71 8.57
N LEU A 53 -1.57 16.96 7.68
CA LEU A 53 -1.95 18.32 7.30
C LEU A 53 -2.72 19.05 8.41
N ALA A 54 -3.52 18.32 9.20
CA ALA A 54 -4.34 18.91 10.25
C ALA A 54 -3.52 19.30 11.50
N GLU A 55 -2.40 18.64 11.76
CA GLU A 55 -1.54 18.95 12.93
C GLU A 55 -0.50 20.05 12.63
N ASP A 56 -0.24 20.35 11.35
CA ASP A 56 0.66 21.44 10.90
C ASP A 56 -0.03 22.83 10.86
N GLY A 57 -1.37 22.86 11.01
CA GLY A 57 -2.17 24.09 11.00
C GLY A 57 -2.47 24.70 12.37
N LYS A 58 -1.77 24.27 13.44
CA LYS A 58 -1.99 24.76 14.82
C LYS A 58 -0.73 25.34 15.45
N GLU A 59 0.03 26.13 14.70
CA GLU A 59 0.96 27.12 15.26
C GLU A 59 0.84 28.42 14.44
N GLY A 60 0.24 29.45 15.06
CA GLY A 60 0.01 30.77 14.47
C GLY A 60 -1.20 31.48 15.06
#